data_AF-A0A0F9PA25-F1
#
_entry.id   AF-A0A0F9PA25-F1
#
_cell.length_a   1.000
_cell.length_b   1.000
_cell.length_c   1.000
_cell.angle_alpha   90.00
_cell.angle_beta   90.00
_cell.angle_gamma   90.00
#
_symmetry.space_group_name_H-M   'P 1'
#
loop_
_entity.id
_entity.type
_entity.pdbx_description
1 polymer ?
#
loop_
_entity_poly.entity_id
_entity_poly.type
_entity_poly.pdbx_seq_one_letter_code
_entity_poly.pdbx_strand_id
1 'polypeptide(L)'
;MVIKILKELERFFYVNISYNSHKIDYKTLKELMDELEILDCEYDFISEEDKQKCIENDDIWVIRIYPNNTISFYTIAGSNIQELLNYILLQIHEGKLNVKK
;
A
#
# COMPACT_ATOMS: atom_id res chain seq x y z
N MET A 1 -6.07 11.20 -13.56
CA MET A 1 -4.87 11.59 -12.80
C MET A 1 -4.14 10.35 -12.28
N VAL A 2 -4.79 9.50 -11.48
CA VAL A 2 -4.34 8.17 -11.02
C VAL A 2 -3.57 7.36 -12.08
N ILE A 3 -4.16 7.11 -13.26
CA ILE A 3 -3.53 6.33 -14.35
C ILE A 3 -2.18 6.92 -14.79
N LYS A 4 -2.03 8.25 -14.77
CA LYS A 4 -0.77 8.89 -15.17
C LYS A 4 0.32 8.62 -14.13
N ILE A 5 -0.01 8.73 -12.85
CA ILE A 5 0.94 8.48 -11.75
C ILE A 5 1.36 7.01 -11.75
N LEU A 6 0.40 6.09 -11.90
CA LEU A 6 0.69 4.65 -12.00
C LEU A 6 1.64 4.33 -13.15
N LYS A 7 1.38 4.87 -14.34
CA LYS A 7 2.27 4.68 -15.49
C LYS A 7 3.69 5.18 -15.23
N GLU A 8 3.85 6.29 -14.52
CA GLU A 8 5.20 6.77 -14.17
C GLU A 8 5.87 5.85 -13.13
N LEU A 9 5.14 5.35 -12.14
CA LEU A 9 5.69 4.38 -11.18
C LEU A 9 6.11 3.08 -11.86
N GLU A 10 5.27 2.55 -12.76
CA GLU A 10 5.52 1.31 -13.51
C GLU A 10 6.73 1.39 -14.44
N ARG A 11 7.22 2.60 -14.79
CA ARG A 11 8.45 2.77 -15.57
C ARG A 11 9.71 2.41 -14.78
N PHE A 12 9.65 2.50 -13.46
CA PHE A 12 10.80 2.31 -12.58
C PHE A 12 10.64 1.13 -11.62
N PHE A 13 9.40 0.72 -11.35
CA PHE A 13 9.06 -0.31 -10.38
C PHE A 13 8.08 -1.32 -10.98
N TYR A 14 8.16 -2.56 -10.51
CA TYR A 14 7.00 -3.44 -10.63
C TYR A 14 6.02 -3.08 -9.50
N VAL A 15 4.75 -2.86 -9.87
CA VAL A 15 3.70 -2.40 -8.95
C VAL A 15 2.56 -3.41 -8.99
N ASN A 16 2.12 -3.86 -7.81
CA ASN A 16 0.90 -4.63 -7.67
C ASN A 16 -0.09 -3.84 -6.81
N ILE A 17 -1.32 -3.72 -7.28
CA ILE A 17 -2.38 -2.99 -6.59
C ILE A 17 -3.47 -3.99 -6.25
N SER A 18 -3.94 -3.96 -5.01
CA SER A 18 -5.09 -4.74 -4.57
C SER A 18 -6.07 -3.86 -3.82
N TYR A 19 -7.35 -4.21 -3.93
CA TYR A 19 -8.44 -3.61 -3.16
C TYR A 19 -9.17 -4.74 -2.46
N ASN A 20 -9.35 -4.62 -1.15
CA ASN A 20 -10.14 -5.55 -0.34
C ASN A 20 -9.76 -7.03 -0.49
N SER A 21 -8.46 -7.33 -0.65
CA SER A 21 -7.97 -8.71 -0.78
C SER A 21 -8.34 -9.58 0.42
N HIS A 22 -8.49 -9.00 1.61
CA HIS A 22 -8.97 -9.69 2.82
C HIS A 22 -10.35 -10.34 2.65
N LYS A 23 -11.20 -9.81 1.75
CA LYS A 23 -12.54 -10.36 1.49
C LYS A 23 -12.50 -11.68 0.74
N ILE A 24 -11.38 -12.01 0.08
CA ILE A 24 -11.16 -13.32 -0.56
C ILE A 24 -11.14 -14.42 0.50
N ASP A 25 -10.60 -14.12 1.69
CA ASP A 25 -10.52 -15.03 2.83
C ASP A 25 -11.75 -14.91 3.76
N TYR A 26 -12.81 -14.23 3.33
CA TYR A 26 -14.04 -13.98 4.11
C TYR A 26 -13.79 -13.29 5.46
N LYS A 27 -12.77 -12.44 5.54
CA LYS A 27 -12.43 -11.66 6.73
C LYS A 27 -12.96 -10.24 6.62
N THR A 28 -13.22 -9.62 7.76
CA THR A 28 -13.28 -8.16 7.89
C THR A 28 -11.87 -7.58 7.90
N LEU A 29 -11.73 -6.28 7.60
CA LEU A 29 -10.43 -5.65 7.68
C LEU A 29 -9.86 -5.66 9.10
N LYS A 30 -10.72 -5.52 10.12
CA LYS A 30 -10.32 -5.59 11.52
C LYS A 30 -9.66 -6.94 11.85
N GLU A 31 -10.29 -8.05 11.45
CA GLU A 31 -9.74 -9.39 11.66
C GLU A 31 -8.39 -9.56 10.95
N LEU A 32 -8.22 -9.01 9.74
CA LEU A 32 -6.92 -9.01 9.07
C LEU A 32 -5.88 -8.21 9.86
N MET A 33 -6.22 -7.03 10.39
CA MET A 33 -5.28 -6.22 11.17
C MET A 33 -4.84 -6.93 12.46
N ASP A 34 -5.80 -7.53 13.18
CA ASP A 34 -5.52 -8.29 14.40
C ASP A 34 -4.60 -9.50 14.11
N GLU A 35 -4.79 -10.20 12.98
CA GLU A 35 -3.92 -11.29 12.55
C GLU A 35 -2.50 -10.83 12.19
N LEU A 36 -2.39 -9.71 11.48
CA LEU A 36 -1.09 -9.14 11.10
C LEU A 36 -0.28 -8.75 12.35
N GLU A 37 -0.93 -8.14 13.35
CA GLU A 37 -0.31 -7.80 14.62
C GLU A 37 0.23 -9.05 15.35
N ILE A 38 -0.54 -10.14 15.39
CA ILE A 38 -0.10 -11.42 15.98
C ILE A 38 1.14 -11.99 15.26
N LEU A 39 1.22 -11.78 13.94
CA LEU A 39 2.32 -12.26 13.10
C LEU A 39 3.52 -11.31 13.06
N ASP A 40 3.51 -10.23 13.84
CA ASP A 40 4.53 -9.16 13.80
C ASP A 40 4.74 -8.63 12.36
N CYS A 41 3.64 -8.53 11.62
CA CYS A 41 3.57 -8.04 10.25
C CYS A 41 2.70 -6.78 10.22
N GLU A 42 3.05 -5.83 9.36
CA GLU A 42 2.35 -4.55 9.28
C GLU A 42 2.30 -4.06 7.82
N TYR A 43 1.22 -3.37 7.46
CA TYR A 43 1.22 -2.52 6.28
C TYR A 43 1.65 -1.11 6.65
N ASP A 44 2.45 -0.48 5.80
CA ASP A 44 2.81 0.93 5.95
C ASP A 44 1.59 1.80 5.60
N PHE A 45 0.78 2.16 6.59
CA PHE A 45 -0.35 3.06 6.38
C PHE A 45 0.13 4.50 6.17
N ILE A 46 -0.61 5.26 5.35
CA ILE A 46 -0.29 6.68 5.13
C ILE A 46 -0.40 7.52 6.43
N SER A 47 -1.27 7.12 7.35
CA SER A 47 -1.35 7.60 8.73
C SER A 47 -2.21 6.66 9.60
N GLU A 48 -2.13 6.79 10.92
CA GLU A 48 -3.00 6.05 11.85
C GLU A 48 -4.48 6.42 11.69
N GLU A 49 -4.78 7.69 11.43
CA GLU A 49 -6.16 8.12 11.16
C GLU A 49 -6.71 7.45 9.90
N ASP A 50 -5.90 7.27 8.86
CA ASP A 50 -6.33 6.59 7.64
C ASP A 50 -6.51 5.09 7.85
N LYS A 51 -5.66 4.46 8.66
CA LYS A 51 -5.83 3.07 9.11
C LYS A 51 -7.19 2.88 9.80
N GLN A 52 -7.57 3.77 10.73
CA GLN A 52 -8.87 3.68 11.40
C GLN A 52 -10.04 3.83 10.42
N LYS A 53 -9.95 4.76 9.45
CA LYS A 53 -10.99 4.89 8.40
C LYS A 53 -11.15 3.61 7.59
N CYS A 54 -10.04 2.97 7.22
CA CYS A 54 -10.07 1.70 6.50
C CYS A 54 -10.84 0.64 7.31
N ILE A 55 -10.54 0.53 8.62
CA ILE A 55 -11.17 -0.44 9.52
C ILE A 55 -12.66 -0.16 9.68
N GLU A 56 -13.03 1.10 9.89
CA GLU A 56 -14.43 1.53 10.05
C GLU A 56 -15.28 1.25 8.80
N ASN A 57 -14.71 1.48 7.61
CA ASN A 57 -15.41 1.29 6.33
C ASN A 57 -15.29 -0.14 5.79
N ASP A 58 -14.51 -1.00 6.45
CA ASP A 58 -14.18 -2.34 5.97
C ASP A 58 -13.61 -2.32 4.53
N ASP A 59 -12.73 -1.36 4.25
CA ASP A 59 -12.08 -1.25 2.95
C ASP A 59 -10.62 -0.80 3.01
N ILE A 60 -9.82 -1.25 2.05
CA ILE A 60 -8.38 -0.98 1.99
C ILE A 60 -7.86 -1.10 0.56
N TRP A 61 -7.06 -0.12 0.14
CA TRP A 61 -6.13 -0.25 -0.97
C TRP A 61 -4.77 -0.62 -0.43
N VAL A 62 -4.11 -1.60 -1.07
CA VAL A 62 -2.71 -1.94 -0.79
C VAL A 62 -1.94 -1.89 -2.09
N ILE A 63 -0.87 -1.09 -2.12
CA ILE A 63 0.10 -1.07 -3.22
C ILE A 63 1.39 -1.72 -2.75
N ARG A 64 1.82 -2.74 -3.49
CA ARG A 64 3.14 -3.36 -3.37
C ARG A 64 4.08 -2.81 -4.43
N ILE A 65 5.24 -2.31 -4.00
CA ILE A 65 6.28 -1.73 -4.86
C ILE A 65 7.54 -2.58 -4.74
N TYR A 66 8.07 -3.07 -5.86
CA TYR A 66 9.25 -3.92 -5.91
C TYR A 66 10.44 -3.17 -6.51
N PRO A 67 11.45 -2.80 -5.71
CA PRO A 67 12.66 -2.12 -6.19
C PRO A 67 13.65 -3.15 -6.73
N ASN A 68 13.72 -3.30 -8.07
CA ASN A 68 14.74 -4.07 -8.81
C ASN A 68 14.83 -5.60 -8.66
N ASN A 69 14.27 -6.23 -7.63
CA ASN A 69 14.25 -7.69 -7.52
C ASN A 69 13.05 -8.18 -6.69
N THR A 70 12.50 -9.34 -7.07
CA THR A 70 11.26 -9.93 -6.50
C THR A 70 11.34 -10.34 -5.02
N ILE A 71 12.48 -10.09 -4.37
CA ILE A 71 12.76 -10.58 -3.00
C ILE A 71 12.35 -9.55 -1.94
N SER A 72 12.40 -8.25 -2.24
CA SER A 72 11.95 -7.20 -1.33
C SER A 72 10.87 -6.34 -1.96
N PHE A 73 9.91 -5.92 -1.13
CA PHE A 73 8.85 -5.02 -1.53
C PHE A 73 8.46 -4.11 -0.37
N TYR A 74 7.87 -2.98 -0.72
CA TYR A 74 7.17 -2.10 0.21
C TYR A 74 5.67 -2.35 0.07
N THR A 75 4.95 -2.43 1.17
CA THR A 75 3.48 -2.55 1.21
C THR A 75 2.90 -1.29 1.82
N ILE A 76 2.35 -0.42 0.98
CA ILE A 76 1.74 0.83 1.43
C ILE A 76 0.23 0.70 1.34
N ALA A 77 -0.47 1.03 2.42
CA ALA A 77 -1.90 0.85 2.57
C ALA A 77 -2.66 2.15 2.90
N GLY A 78 -3.93 2.20 2.51
CA GLY A 78 -4.80 3.33 2.81
C GLY A 78 -6.18 3.27 2.16
N SER A 79 -7.03 4.23 2.53
CA SER A 79 -8.45 4.27 2.16
C SER A 79 -8.68 4.83 0.76
N ASN A 80 -7.76 5.68 0.27
CA ASN A 80 -7.91 6.39 -1.00
C ASN A 80 -6.70 6.18 -1.92
N ILE A 81 -6.94 5.59 -3.11
CA ILE A 81 -5.89 5.30 -4.08
C ILE A 81 -5.10 6.54 -4.53
N GLN A 82 -5.73 7.71 -4.64
CA GLN A 82 -5.06 8.93 -5.09
C GLN A 82 -4.14 9.50 -4.01
N GLU A 83 -4.57 9.48 -2.74
CA GLU A 83 -3.75 9.90 -1.60
C GLU A 83 -2.57 8.95 -1.41
N LEU A 84 -2.81 7.66 -1.55
CA LEU A 84 -1.78 6.63 -1.45
C LEU A 84 -0.70 6.80 -2.52
N LEU A 85 -1.09 7.07 -3.76
CA LEU A 85 -0.14 7.36 -4.84
C LEU A 85 0.64 8.65 -4.61
N ASN A 86 0.00 9.69 -4.07
CA ASN A 86 0.69 10.94 -3.72
C ASN A 86 1.71 10.69 -2.60
N TYR A 87 1.35 9.91 -1.59
CA TYR A 87 2.25 9.51 -0.50
C TYR A 87 3.46 8.74 -1.04
N ILE A 88 3.24 7.77 -1.93
CA ILE A 88 4.33 7.01 -2.57
C ILE A 88 5.28 7.94 -3.32
N LEU A 89 4.76 8.88 -4.12
CA LEU A 89 5.59 9.85 -4.83
C LEU A 89 6.40 10.73 -3.88
N LEU A 90 5.82 11.11 -2.73
CA LEU A 90 6.54 11.85 -1.69
C LEU A 90 7.66 11.01 -1.09
N GLN A 91 7.42 9.74 -0.74
CA GLN A 91 8.45 8.85 -0.19
C GLN A 91 9.59 8.61 -1.19
N ILE A 92 9.29 8.55 -2.50
CA ILE A 92 10.29 8.50 -3.56
C ILE A 92 11.11 9.80 -3.59
N HIS A 93 10.43 10.95 -3.55
CA HIS A 93 11.08 12.26 -3.57
C HIS A 93 12.02 12.47 -2.36
N GLU A 94 11.61 11.99 -1.19
CA GLU A 94 12.39 12.03 0.05
C GLU A 94 13.52 11.00 0.09
N GLY A 95 13.65 10.13 -0.92
CA GLY A 95 14.68 9.09 -0.99
C GLY A 95 14.45 7.90 -0.05
N LYS A 96 13.27 7.80 0.57
CA LYS A 96 12.88 6.68 1.44
C LYS A 96 12.49 5.45 0.63
N LEU A 97 11.82 5.66 -0.50
CA LEU A 97 11.62 4.65 -1.54
C LEU A 97 12.71 4.84 -2.61
N ASN A 98 13.74 4.00 -2.56
CA ASN A 98 14.86 4.11 -3.48
C ASN A 98 14.48 3.62 -4.89
N VAL A 99 14.33 4.57 -5.81
CA VAL A 99 14.45 4.34 -7.25
C VAL A 99 15.94 4.17 -7.54
N LYS A 100 16.40 3.04 -8.09
CA LYS A 100 17.74 3.07 -8.70
C LYS A 100 17.66 3.91 -9.98
N LYS A 101 18.67 4.78 -10.15
CA LYS A 101 19.02 5.42 -11.42
C LYS A 101 19.30 4.38 -12.50
#